data_AF-A0A975BAH9-F1
#
_entry.id   AF-A0A975BAH9-F1
#
_cell.length_a   1.000
_cell.length_b   1.000
_cell.length_c   1.000
_cell.angle_alpha   90.00
_cell.angle_beta   90.00
_cell.angle_gamma   90.00
#
_symmetry.space_group_name_H-M   'P 1'
#
loop_
_entity.id
_entity.type
_entity.pdbx_description
1 polymer ?
#
loop_
_entity_poly.entity_id
_entity_poly.type
_entity_poly.pdbx_seq_one_letter_code
_entity_poly.pdbx_strand_id
1 'polypeptide(L)'
;MEKTVHCKCKSGCKTRRCACLKNNEPCDDKCKCTDCKNPLNGVDVENMTVCAIQNIDEYKELTEEDLNEEYELPCECESVPLKKVINGYTCSKCGDYSWYSFCWDEVVEDSQTWHCEICNECRDWREWHCPECNKCTYGVSLPCEHCGRKGKY
;
A
#
# COMPACT_ATOMS: atom_id res chain seq x y z
N MET A 1 -7.77 9.22 -11.76
CA MET A 1 -7.11 10.56 -11.65
C MET A 1 -6.16 10.74 -12.82
N GLU A 2 -5.90 11.96 -13.32
CA GLU A 2 -4.87 12.13 -14.37
C GLU A 2 -3.47 12.02 -13.77
N LYS A 3 -2.70 11.05 -14.25
CA LYS A 3 -1.30 10.83 -13.89
C LYS A 3 -0.41 12.03 -14.28
N THR A 4 0.42 12.48 -13.34
CA THR A 4 1.29 13.67 -13.52
C THR A 4 2.78 13.33 -13.61
N VAL A 5 3.20 12.14 -13.17
CA VAL A 5 4.64 11.77 -13.06
C VAL A 5 5.06 10.85 -14.20
N HIS A 6 6.07 11.25 -14.98
CA HIS A 6 6.55 10.47 -16.13
C HIS A 6 8.05 10.21 -16.05
N CYS A 7 8.47 8.95 -16.14
CA CYS A 7 9.87 8.57 -16.01
C CYS A 7 10.64 8.61 -17.34
N LYS A 8 11.97 8.57 -17.23
CA LYS A 8 12.91 8.46 -18.36
C LYS A 8 13.95 7.37 -18.11
N CYS A 9 13.55 6.31 -17.39
CA CYS A 9 14.47 5.30 -16.87
C CYS A 9 15.08 4.44 -17.98
N LYS A 10 16.37 4.15 -17.87
CA LYS A 10 17.08 3.19 -18.74
C LYS A 10 17.27 1.82 -18.10
N SER A 11 16.95 1.71 -16.80
CA SER A 11 17.10 0.50 -15.98
C SER A 11 15.89 -0.42 -16.01
N GLY A 12 14.94 -0.22 -16.92
CA GLY A 12 13.76 -1.05 -17.09
C GLY A 12 12.69 -0.93 -15.99
N CYS A 13 12.66 0.13 -15.19
CA CYS A 13 11.55 0.46 -14.27
C CYS A 13 11.17 -0.59 -13.21
N LYS A 14 12.03 -1.56 -12.91
CA LYS A 14 11.75 -2.66 -11.95
C LYS A 14 11.77 -2.27 -10.48
N THR A 15 12.36 -1.12 -10.15
CA THR A 15 12.57 -0.70 -8.76
C THR A 15 12.05 0.71 -8.55
N ARG A 16 11.80 1.10 -7.29
CA ARG A 16 11.36 2.44 -6.88
C ARG A 16 12.35 3.57 -7.19
N ARG A 17 13.47 3.29 -7.88
CA ARG A 17 14.25 4.32 -8.58
C ARG A 17 13.47 4.94 -9.75
N CYS A 18 12.50 4.20 -10.31
CA CYS A 18 11.56 4.71 -11.29
C CYS A 18 10.56 5.64 -10.62
N ALA A 19 10.38 6.84 -11.18
CA ALA A 19 9.44 7.82 -10.65
C ALA A 19 7.98 7.31 -10.69
N CYS A 20 7.56 6.58 -11.73
CA CYS A 20 6.20 6.03 -11.78
C CYS A 20 5.98 5.01 -10.67
N LEU A 21 6.86 4.01 -10.58
CA LEU A 21 6.75 2.96 -9.56
C LEU A 21 6.87 3.51 -8.14
N LYS A 22 7.72 4.53 -7.93
CA LYS A 22 7.82 5.22 -6.63
C LYS A 22 6.50 5.88 -6.21
N ASN A 23 5.72 6.36 -7.17
CA ASN A 23 4.40 6.96 -6.93
C ASN A 23 3.26 5.92 -7.06
N ASN A 24 3.58 4.62 -6.98
CA ASN A 24 2.59 3.54 -7.07
C ASN A 24 1.79 3.55 -8.39
N GLU A 25 2.40 4.02 -9.48
CA GLU A 25 1.76 4.14 -10.80
C GLU A 25 2.40 3.25 -11.89
N PRO A 26 1.61 2.74 -12.85
CA PRO A 26 2.13 2.14 -14.08
C PRO A 26 2.89 3.17 -14.93
N CYS A 27 3.76 2.68 -15.80
CA CYS A 27 4.25 3.51 -16.90
C CYS A 27 3.18 3.59 -18.00
N ASP A 28 3.13 4.72 -18.70
CA ASP A 28 2.23 4.96 -19.82
C ASP A 28 3.02 5.38 -21.08
N ASP A 29 2.30 5.77 -22.12
CA ASP A 29 2.82 6.24 -23.41
C ASP A 29 3.60 7.56 -23.32
N LYS A 30 3.36 8.36 -22.28
CA LYS A 30 4.07 9.62 -22.05
C LYS A 30 5.42 9.39 -21.35
N CYS A 31 5.65 8.22 -20.74
CA CYS A 31 6.96 7.84 -20.22
C CYS A 31 7.99 7.64 -21.34
N LYS A 32 9.25 8.00 -21.09
CA LYS A 32 10.37 7.83 -22.04
C LYS A 32 11.37 6.75 -21.59
N CYS A 33 10.89 5.77 -20.83
CA CYS A 33 11.72 4.66 -20.39
C CYS A 33 11.99 3.65 -21.51
N THR A 34 13.11 2.94 -21.41
CA THR A 34 13.48 1.85 -22.33
C THR A 34 13.35 0.50 -21.64
N ASP A 35 12.92 -0.53 -22.37
CA ASP A 35 12.73 -1.90 -21.85
C ASP A 35 11.93 -1.93 -20.55
N CYS A 36 10.76 -1.26 -20.56
CA CYS A 36 9.95 -1.04 -19.37
C CYS A 36 9.44 -2.36 -18.80
N LYS A 37 9.81 -2.65 -17.56
CA LYS A 37 9.40 -3.80 -16.76
C LYS A 37 8.84 -3.32 -15.41
N ASN A 38 8.09 -2.21 -15.44
CA ASN A 38 7.34 -1.75 -14.27
C ASN A 38 6.28 -2.82 -13.94
N PRO A 39 6.31 -3.42 -12.74
CA PRO A 39 5.36 -4.46 -12.37
C PRO A 39 3.92 -3.94 -12.30
N LEU A 40 3.68 -2.63 -12.19
CA LEU A 40 2.33 -2.08 -12.16
C LEU A 40 1.66 -1.97 -13.54
N ASN A 41 2.41 -2.19 -14.64
CA ASN A 41 1.82 -2.13 -15.97
C ASN A 41 0.73 -3.20 -16.15
N GLY A 42 -0.46 -2.78 -16.59
CA GLY A 42 -1.62 -3.66 -16.78
C GLY A 42 -2.39 -3.99 -15.51
N VAL A 43 -2.04 -3.36 -14.38
CA VAL A 43 -2.73 -3.51 -13.09
C VAL A 43 -3.67 -2.32 -12.89
N ASP A 44 -4.87 -2.58 -12.38
CA ASP A 44 -5.83 -1.55 -12.00
C ASP A 44 -5.51 -0.99 -10.60
N VAL A 45 -4.48 -0.17 -10.53
CA VAL A 45 -3.99 0.41 -9.26
C VAL A 45 -4.98 1.38 -8.61
N GLU A 46 -5.98 1.89 -9.33
CA GLU A 46 -6.94 2.85 -8.77
C GLU A 46 -7.87 2.21 -7.74
N ASN A 47 -8.08 0.89 -7.85
CA ASN A 47 -8.96 0.12 -6.96
C ASN A 47 -8.18 -0.78 -5.99
N MET A 48 -6.88 -0.53 -5.77
CA MET A 48 -6.04 -1.34 -4.90
C MET A 48 -5.61 -0.55 -3.66
N THR A 49 -5.41 -1.25 -2.55
CA THR A 49 -4.77 -0.64 -1.38
C THR A 49 -3.30 -0.36 -1.66
N VAL A 50 -2.73 0.63 -0.98
CA VAL A 50 -1.30 0.92 -1.17
C VAL A 50 -0.44 -0.29 -0.80
N CYS A 51 -0.80 -1.03 0.25
CA CYS A 51 -0.10 -2.27 0.61
C CYS A 51 -0.06 -3.28 -0.55
N ALA A 52 -1.20 -3.53 -1.20
CA ALA A 52 -1.28 -4.43 -2.36
C ALA A 52 -0.43 -3.92 -3.54
N ILE A 53 -0.43 -2.61 -3.80
CA ILE A 53 0.39 -2.02 -4.87
C ILE A 53 1.89 -2.17 -4.56
N GLN A 54 2.29 -1.98 -3.30
CA GLN A 54 3.70 -2.04 -2.92
C GLN A 54 4.22 -3.48 -2.77
N ASN A 55 3.32 -4.47 -2.69
CA ASN A 55 3.59 -5.92 -2.71
C ASN A 55 3.02 -6.59 -3.98
N ILE A 56 3.06 -5.89 -5.11
CA ILE A 56 2.38 -6.34 -6.34
C ILE A 56 2.86 -7.69 -6.88
N ASP A 57 4.13 -8.05 -6.66
CA ASP A 57 4.66 -9.33 -7.13
C ASP A 57 3.96 -10.49 -6.39
N GLU A 58 3.81 -10.37 -5.08
CA GLU A 58 3.07 -11.33 -4.24
C GLU A 58 1.57 -11.34 -4.58
N TYR A 59 0.95 -10.16 -4.73
CA TYR A 59 -0.45 -10.05 -5.17
C TYR A 59 -0.72 -10.80 -6.48
N LYS A 60 0.23 -10.77 -7.42
CA LYS A 60 0.10 -11.46 -8.72
C LYS A 60 0.35 -12.96 -8.67
N GLU A 61 1.03 -13.42 -7.63
CA GLU A 61 1.31 -14.83 -7.40
C GLU A 61 0.15 -15.55 -6.69
N LEU A 62 -0.83 -14.81 -6.18
CA LEU A 62 -2.05 -15.37 -5.57
C LEU A 62 -2.78 -16.32 -6.52
N THR A 63 -3.06 -17.50 -6.00
CA THR A 63 -3.80 -18.56 -6.67
C THR A 63 -5.30 -18.43 -6.42
N GLU A 64 -6.10 -19.21 -7.16
CA GLU A 64 -7.54 -19.30 -6.90
C GLU A 64 -7.84 -19.93 -5.52
N GLU A 65 -6.93 -20.73 -4.98
CA GLU A 65 -7.03 -21.27 -3.62
C GLU A 65 -6.88 -20.15 -2.59
N ASP A 66 -5.80 -19.38 -2.68
CA ASP A 66 -5.53 -18.25 -1.78
C ASP A 66 -6.68 -17.23 -1.81
N LEU A 67 -7.18 -16.92 -3.02
CA LEU A 67 -8.29 -15.96 -3.20
C LEU A 67 -9.62 -16.41 -2.58
N ASN A 68 -9.80 -17.71 -2.36
CA ASN A 68 -11.00 -18.30 -1.76
C ASN A 68 -10.82 -18.62 -0.27
N GLU A 69 -9.63 -18.44 0.30
CA GLU A 69 -9.42 -18.57 1.73
C GLU A 69 -10.25 -17.54 2.51
N GLU A 70 -10.96 -18.00 3.54
CA GLU A 70 -11.86 -17.17 4.35
C GLU A 70 -11.10 -16.58 5.53
N TYR A 71 -11.18 -15.25 5.67
CA TYR A 71 -10.60 -14.51 6.79
C TYR A 71 -11.71 -13.93 7.66
N GLU A 72 -11.59 -14.10 8.96
CA GLU A 72 -12.42 -13.38 9.93
C GLU A 72 -12.05 -11.89 9.94
N LEU A 73 -13.04 -11.01 9.82
CA LEU A 73 -12.79 -9.58 9.90
C LEU A 73 -12.43 -9.18 11.34
N PRO A 74 -11.57 -8.15 11.54
CA PRO A 74 -11.21 -7.66 12.88
C PRO A 74 -12.39 -7.22 13.75
N CYS A 75 -13.52 -6.85 13.14
CA CYS A 75 -14.76 -6.53 13.84
C CYS A 75 -15.56 -7.75 14.32
N GLU A 76 -15.09 -8.98 14.03
CA GLU A 76 -15.70 -10.27 14.40
C GLU A 76 -17.15 -10.45 13.91
N CYS A 77 -17.58 -9.60 12.97
CA CYS A 77 -18.95 -9.58 12.49
C CYS A 77 -19.22 -10.65 11.43
N GLU A 78 -18.24 -10.95 10.58
CA GLU A 78 -18.33 -11.92 9.48
C GLU A 78 -16.94 -12.40 9.05
N SER A 79 -16.91 -13.54 8.37
CA SER A 79 -15.75 -13.99 7.60
C SER A 79 -16.02 -13.78 6.12
N VAL A 80 -14.99 -13.38 5.37
CA VAL A 80 -15.07 -13.16 3.93
C VAL A 80 -13.86 -13.77 3.22
N PRO A 81 -14.01 -14.21 1.96
CA PRO A 81 -12.88 -14.73 1.20
C PRO A 81 -11.91 -13.60 0.85
N LEU A 82 -10.60 -13.92 0.75
CA LEU A 82 -9.53 -12.96 0.47
C LEU A 82 -9.86 -12.05 -0.72
N LYS A 83 -10.38 -12.60 -1.82
CA LYS A 83 -10.77 -11.83 -3.01
C LYS A 83 -11.74 -10.67 -2.76
N LYS A 84 -12.51 -10.68 -1.67
CA LYS A 84 -13.39 -9.58 -1.29
C LYS A 84 -12.70 -8.49 -0.48
N VAL A 85 -11.69 -8.85 0.32
CA VAL A 85 -11.04 -7.94 1.29
C VAL A 85 -9.65 -7.48 0.86
N ILE A 86 -9.03 -8.17 -0.10
CA ILE A 86 -7.68 -7.90 -0.59
C ILE A 86 -7.43 -6.43 -0.98
N ASN A 87 -8.44 -5.80 -1.58
CA ASN A 87 -8.40 -4.43 -2.07
C ASN A 87 -9.26 -3.46 -1.24
N GLY A 88 -9.68 -3.89 -0.04
CA GLY A 88 -10.58 -3.14 0.81
C GLY A 88 -12.01 -3.67 0.79
N TYR A 89 -12.61 -3.77 1.97
CA TYR A 89 -13.96 -4.24 2.18
C TYR A 89 -14.60 -3.47 3.33
N THR A 90 -15.86 -3.05 3.15
CA THR A 90 -16.66 -2.46 4.23
C THR A 90 -17.57 -3.55 4.78
N CYS A 91 -17.45 -3.84 6.08
CA CYS A 91 -18.27 -4.84 6.75
C CYS A 91 -19.76 -4.51 6.59
N SER A 92 -20.53 -5.52 6.22
CA SER A 92 -21.97 -5.38 5.97
C SER A 92 -22.81 -5.12 7.22
N LYS A 93 -22.24 -5.38 8.42
CA LYS A 93 -22.95 -5.29 9.71
C LYS A 93 -22.63 -4.02 10.50
N CYS A 94 -21.36 -3.66 10.63
CA CYS A 94 -20.92 -2.50 11.43
C CYS A 94 -20.45 -1.32 10.58
N GLY A 95 -20.11 -1.54 9.30
CA GLY A 95 -19.56 -0.50 8.43
C GLY A 95 -18.06 -0.26 8.59
N ASP A 96 -17.35 -1.09 9.36
CA ASP A 96 -15.89 -0.96 9.50
C ASP A 96 -15.20 -1.33 8.19
N TYR A 97 -14.14 -0.58 7.86
CA TYR A 97 -13.36 -0.79 6.66
C TYR A 97 -12.11 -1.61 6.98
N SER A 98 -11.94 -2.73 6.27
CA SER A 98 -10.82 -3.65 6.45
C SER A 98 -10.16 -3.95 5.11
N TRP A 99 -8.89 -4.29 5.15
CA TRP A 99 -8.11 -4.68 3.96
C TRP A 99 -7.07 -5.73 4.32
N TYR A 100 -6.58 -6.47 3.34
CA TYR A 100 -5.55 -7.48 3.57
C TYR A 100 -4.13 -6.87 3.54
N SER A 101 -3.38 -7.06 4.61
CA SER A 101 -1.99 -6.63 4.76
C SER A 101 -1.04 -7.72 4.29
N PHE A 102 -0.43 -7.52 3.13
CA PHE A 102 0.69 -8.35 2.67
C PHE A 102 1.93 -8.22 3.57
N CYS A 103 2.06 -7.13 4.33
CA CYS A 103 3.20 -6.98 5.25
C CYS A 103 3.08 -7.88 6.49
N TRP A 104 1.85 -8.19 6.91
CA TRP A 104 1.57 -8.93 8.14
C TRP A 104 0.87 -10.27 7.88
N ASP A 105 0.51 -10.58 6.63
CA ASP A 105 -0.23 -11.77 6.23
C ASP A 105 -1.57 -11.93 6.99
N GLU A 106 -2.30 -10.82 7.12
CA GLU A 106 -3.56 -10.79 7.88
C GLU A 106 -4.53 -9.71 7.37
N VAL A 107 -5.83 -9.87 7.68
CA VAL A 107 -6.82 -8.81 7.45
C VAL A 107 -6.75 -7.81 8.60
N VAL A 108 -6.54 -6.54 8.26
CA VAL A 108 -6.40 -5.44 9.21
C VAL A 108 -7.55 -4.45 9.08
N GLU A 109 -7.82 -3.75 10.18
CA GLU A 109 -8.79 -2.66 10.22
C GLU A 109 -8.10 -1.33 9.87
N ASP A 110 -8.69 -0.55 8.97
CA ASP A 110 -8.14 0.74 8.52
C ASP A 110 -8.06 1.79 9.63
N SER A 111 -8.93 1.69 10.63
CA SER A 111 -8.91 2.59 11.80
C SER A 111 -7.70 2.33 12.72
N GLN A 112 -7.11 1.13 12.65
CA GLN A 112 -6.02 0.68 13.52
C GLN A 112 -4.69 0.47 12.79
N THR A 113 -4.72 0.44 11.46
CA THR A 113 -3.55 0.12 10.65
C THR A 113 -3.45 1.05 9.46
N TRP A 114 -2.25 1.51 9.16
CA TRP A 114 -1.93 2.24 7.94
C TRP A 114 -0.67 1.69 7.29
N HIS A 115 -0.57 1.80 5.97
CA HIS A 115 0.62 1.41 5.22
C HIS A 115 1.51 2.63 4.97
N CYS A 116 2.75 2.60 5.47
CA CYS A 116 3.69 3.68 5.21
C CYS A 116 4.30 3.53 3.81
N GLU A 117 3.86 4.36 2.87
CA GLU A 117 4.31 4.30 1.48
C GLU A 117 5.82 4.54 1.28
N ILE A 118 6.44 5.26 2.22
CA ILE A 118 7.86 5.60 2.17
C ILE A 118 8.71 4.44 2.69
N CYS A 119 8.29 3.84 3.80
CA CYS A 119 8.98 2.70 4.41
C CYS A 119 8.61 1.36 3.75
N ASN A 120 7.55 1.34 2.94
CA ASN A 120 6.93 0.15 2.34
C ASN A 120 6.53 -0.91 3.37
N GLU A 121 5.88 -0.49 4.45
CA GLU A 121 5.46 -1.43 5.48
C GLU A 121 4.23 -0.94 6.26
N CYS A 122 3.41 -1.89 6.70
CA CYS A 122 2.27 -1.63 7.57
C CYS A 122 2.72 -1.22 8.98
N ARG A 123 1.90 -0.38 9.60
CA ARG A 123 2.16 0.30 10.86
C ARG A 123 0.85 0.43 11.64
N ASP A 124 0.96 0.40 12.95
CA ASP A 124 -0.15 0.70 13.85
C ASP A 124 -0.54 2.19 13.73
N TRP A 125 -1.82 2.50 13.89
CA TRP A 125 -2.38 3.85 13.80
C TRP A 125 -1.72 4.88 14.74
N ARG A 126 -1.09 4.42 15.83
CA ARG A 126 -0.35 5.28 16.77
C ARG A 126 1.04 5.63 16.27
N GLU A 127 1.51 4.98 15.22
CA GLU A 127 2.79 5.27 14.59
C GLU A 127 2.64 6.28 13.46
N TRP A 128 3.72 7.00 13.17
CA TRP A 128 3.75 7.99 12.09
C TRP A 128 5.15 8.02 11.45
N HIS A 129 5.24 8.43 10.19
CA HIS A 129 6.51 8.58 9.50
C HIS A 129 7.13 9.97 9.77
N CYS A 130 8.34 10.01 10.29
CA CYS A 130 9.11 11.25 10.41
C CYS A 130 9.88 11.55 9.12
N PRO A 131 9.55 12.62 8.36
CA PRO A 131 10.21 12.92 7.09
C PRO A 131 11.71 13.22 7.25
N GLU A 132 12.09 13.90 8.34
CA GLU A 132 13.48 14.28 8.61
C GLU A 132 14.35 13.07 8.97
N CYS A 133 13.79 12.14 9.75
CA CYS A 133 14.50 10.90 10.10
C CYS A 133 14.37 9.81 9.02
N ASN A 134 13.47 10.00 8.06
CA ASN A 134 13.08 9.03 7.05
C ASN A 134 12.78 7.64 7.65
N LYS A 135 12.05 7.62 8.78
CA LYS A 135 11.69 6.39 9.52
C LYS A 135 10.33 6.54 10.19
N CYS A 136 9.59 5.44 10.29
CA CYS A 136 8.41 5.36 11.16
C CYS A 136 8.83 5.38 12.64
N THR A 137 7.98 5.99 13.48
CA THR A 137 8.20 6.09 14.91
C THR A 137 6.87 6.01 15.65
N TYR A 138 6.93 5.48 16.87
CA TYR A 138 5.77 5.38 17.75
C TYR A 138 5.39 6.77 18.30
N GLY A 139 4.09 7.08 18.38
CA GLY A 139 3.55 8.44 18.59
C GLY A 139 4.02 9.21 19.83
N VAL A 140 4.55 8.53 20.85
CA VAL A 140 5.14 9.18 22.05
C VAL A 140 6.67 9.35 21.97
N SER A 141 7.32 8.74 20.97
CA SER A 141 8.75 8.85 20.75
C SER A 141 9.05 10.07 19.89
N LEU A 142 9.92 10.96 20.37
CA LEU A 142 10.41 12.13 19.65
C LEU A 142 11.89 11.92 19.29
N PRO A 143 12.22 11.15 18.24
CA PRO A 143 13.60 10.79 17.92
C PRO A 143 14.45 11.96 17.40
N CYS A 144 13.86 13.14 17.22
CA CYS A 144 14.50 14.33 16.69
C CYS A 144 13.80 15.60 17.19
N GLU A 145 14.48 16.75 17.14
CA GLU A 145 13.90 18.04 17.58
C GLU A 145 12.73 18.51 16.70
N HIS A 146 12.59 17.96 15.49
CA HIS A 146 11.49 18.24 14.56
C HIS A 146 10.28 17.32 14.77
N CYS A 147 10.47 16.24 15.53
CA CYS A 147 9.47 15.22 15.79
C CYS A 147 8.45 15.76 16.80
N GLY A 148 7.15 15.56 16.57
CA GLY A 148 6.08 16.04 17.45
C GLY A 148 5.75 17.53 17.36
N ARG A 149 6.41 18.29 16.48
CA ARG A 149 5.97 19.66 16.16
C ARG A 149 4.70 19.58 15.32
N LYS A 150 3.65 20.32 15.70
CA LYS A 150 2.48 20.52 14.82
C LYS A 150 2.99 20.96 13.45
N GLY A 151 2.67 20.20 12.41
CA GLY A 151 2.93 20.59 11.03
C GLY A 151 2.38 22.00 10.80
N LYS A 152 3.06 22.80 9.98
CA LYS A 152 2.57 24.11 9.55
C LYS A 152 1.43 23.96 8.54
N TYR A 153 0.33 23.34 8.91
CA TYR A 153 -0.93 23.36 8.18
C TYR A 153 -2.07 23.32 9.18
#